data_AF-A0A3C1SWP0-F1
#
_entry.id   AF-A0A3C1SWP0-F1
#
_cell.length_a   1.000
_cell.length_b   1.000
_cell.length_c   1.000
_cell.angle_alpha   90.00
_cell.angle_beta   90.00
_cell.angle_gamma   90.00
#
_symmetry.space_group_name_H-M   'P 1'
#
loop_
_entity.id
_entity.type
_entity.pdbx_description
1 polymer ?
#
loop_
_entity_poly.entity_id
_entity_poly.type
_entity_poly.pdbx_seq_one_letter_code
_entity_poly.pdbx_strand_id
1 'polypeptide(L)'
;GGGGPAPPGAPPPAAGLYADDPLTRGLARLAGSGVTPVPERADGWLDSAGGEAEGLVVLEDLRYVWADGDIAAWVERIEHLEAAWFVACRRWLQAGKLAILRLHPGNGRSYTVTETARWRFWRRPRPLVGFL
;
A
#
# COMPACT_ATOMS: atom_id res chain seq x y z
N GLY A 1 17.57 -28.69 11.67
CA GLY A 1 16.13 -28.88 11.46
C GLY A 1 15.41 -28.49 12.73
N GLY A 2 14.54 -27.50 12.66
CA GLY A 2 13.87 -26.95 13.85
C GLY A 2 12.72 -26.06 13.44
N GLY A 3 11.68 -26.65 12.84
CA GLY A 3 10.40 -26.00 12.65
C GLY A 3 9.47 -26.49 13.75
N GLY A 4 9.26 -25.67 14.78
CA GLY A 4 8.20 -25.93 15.75
C GLY A 4 6.83 -25.97 15.07
N PRO A 5 5.82 -26.59 15.69
CA PRO A 5 4.49 -26.65 15.12
C PRO A 5 3.96 -25.24 14.81
N ALA A 6 3.45 -25.07 13.59
CA ALA A 6 2.81 -23.83 13.18
C ALA A 6 1.64 -23.53 14.14
N PRO A 7 1.48 -22.27 14.61
CA PRO A 7 0.31 -21.89 15.38
C PRO A 7 -0.96 -22.16 14.57
N PRO A 8 -2.09 -22.52 15.21
CA PRO A 8 -3.35 -22.73 14.51
C PRO A 8 -3.68 -21.48 13.67
N GLY A 9 -3.99 -21.71 12.39
CA GLY A 9 -4.12 -20.66 11.39
C GLY A 9 -5.21 -19.65 11.77
N ALA A 10 -4.88 -18.37 11.71
CA ALA A 10 -5.88 -17.32 11.73
C ALA A 10 -6.81 -17.50 10.51
N PRO A 11 -8.13 -17.26 10.64
CA PRO A 11 -9.01 -17.27 9.49
C PRO A 11 -8.48 -16.30 8.43
N PRO A 12 -8.54 -16.67 7.14
CA PRO A 12 -8.07 -15.79 6.08
C PRO A 12 -8.84 -14.47 6.16
N PRO A 13 -8.19 -13.31 5.92
CA PRO A 13 -8.91 -12.07 5.81
C PRO A 13 -9.96 -12.21 4.69
N ALA A 14 -11.15 -11.64 4.91
CA ALA A 14 -12.22 -11.62 3.91
C ALA A 14 -11.87 -10.75 2.68
N ALA A 15 -10.73 -10.04 2.73
CA ALA A 15 -10.23 -9.17 1.68
C ALA A 15 -9.12 -9.86 0.87
N GLY A 16 -9.10 -9.66 -0.45
CA GLY A 16 -8.00 -10.14 -1.29
C GLY A 16 -6.65 -9.54 -0.87
N LEU A 17 -5.60 -10.36 -0.85
CA LEU A 17 -4.24 -9.95 -0.47
C LEU A 17 -3.32 -9.90 -1.70
N TYR A 18 -2.70 -8.74 -1.90
CA TYR A 18 -1.78 -8.49 -3.01
C TYR A 18 -0.40 -8.13 -2.46
N ALA A 19 0.59 -8.98 -2.72
CA ALA A 19 1.94 -8.79 -2.18
C ALA A 19 3.00 -9.51 -3.00
N ASP A 20 4.14 -8.84 -3.21
CA ASP A 20 5.32 -9.43 -3.85
C ASP A 20 6.43 -9.84 -2.88
N ASP A 21 6.42 -9.27 -1.68
CA ASP A 21 7.44 -9.55 -0.68
C ASP A 21 7.37 -11.01 -0.16
N PRO A 22 8.52 -11.72 -0.12
CA PRO A 22 8.58 -13.09 0.36
C PRO A 22 8.06 -13.30 1.78
N LEU A 23 8.28 -12.33 2.69
CA LEU A 23 7.82 -12.45 4.08
C LEU A 23 6.29 -12.40 4.14
N THR A 24 5.67 -11.39 3.52
CA THR A 24 4.20 -11.30 3.44
C THR A 24 3.59 -12.55 2.78
N ARG A 25 4.19 -13.05 1.68
CA ARG A 25 3.75 -14.30 1.02
C ARG A 25 3.87 -15.52 1.94
N GLY A 26 4.95 -15.61 2.72
CA GLY A 26 5.13 -16.67 3.71
C GLY A 26 4.09 -16.65 4.82
N LEU A 27 3.79 -15.45 5.35
CA LEU A 27 2.76 -15.25 6.38
C LEU A 27 1.36 -15.60 5.88
N ALA A 28 1.02 -15.21 4.65
CA ALA A 28 -0.26 -15.56 4.06
C ALA A 28 -0.44 -17.07 3.88
N ARG A 29 0.61 -17.77 3.43
CA ARG A 29 0.60 -19.25 3.34
C ARG A 29 0.39 -19.90 4.71
N LEU A 30 1.05 -19.39 5.74
CA LEU A 30 0.87 -19.87 7.12
C LEU A 30 -0.57 -19.66 7.62
N ALA A 31 -1.20 -18.55 7.21
CA ALA A 31 -2.59 -18.22 7.51
C ALA A 31 -3.62 -18.85 6.55
N GLY A 32 -3.20 -19.73 5.63
CA GLY A 32 -4.12 -20.35 4.65
C GLY A 32 -4.79 -19.36 3.70
N SER A 33 -4.19 -18.19 3.49
CA SER A 33 -4.72 -17.09 2.67
C SER A 33 -4.09 -17.10 1.27
N GLY A 34 -4.89 -16.85 0.24
CA GLY A 34 -4.40 -16.61 -1.11
C GLY A 34 -3.61 -15.30 -1.20
N VAL A 35 -2.58 -15.26 -2.06
CA VAL A 35 -1.84 -14.04 -2.38
C VAL A 35 -1.70 -13.90 -3.87
N THR A 36 -2.08 -12.74 -4.37
CA THR A 36 -1.91 -12.35 -5.77
C THR A 36 -0.68 -11.43 -5.90
N PRO A 37 0.06 -11.47 -7.02
CA PRO A 37 1.10 -10.48 -7.29
C PRO A 37 0.54 -9.04 -7.24
N VAL A 38 1.37 -8.08 -6.84
CA VAL A 38 0.95 -6.68 -6.83
C VAL A 38 0.91 -6.16 -8.27
N PRO A 39 -0.22 -5.61 -8.74
CA PRO A 39 -0.25 -4.95 -10.03
C PRO A 39 0.66 -3.72 -10.03
N GLU A 40 1.28 -3.41 -11.16
CA GLU A 40 2.16 -2.24 -11.26
C GLU A 40 1.43 -0.92 -10.93
N ARG A 41 0.12 -0.87 -11.20
CA ARG A 41 -0.73 0.30 -11.04
C ARG A 41 -2.02 -0.06 -10.33
N ALA A 42 -2.58 0.89 -9.59
CA ALA A 42 -3.84 0.70 -8.89
C ALA A 42 -4.98 0.25 -9.83
N ASP A 43 -5.07 0.78 -11.05
CA ASP A 43 -6.12 0.39 -12.00
C ASP A 43 -6.14 -1.13 -12.26
N GLY A 44 -4.95 -1.75 -12.38
CA GLY A 44 -4.84 -3.20 -12.53
C GLY A 44 -5.29 -3.97 -11.29
N TRP A 45 -5.20 -3.37 -10.10
CA TRP A 45 -5.80 -3.93 -8.89
C TRP A 45 -7.32 -3.87 -8.94
N LEU A 46 -7.91 -2.74 -9.36
CA LEU A 46 -9.37 -2.62 -9.44
C LEU A 46 -9.97 -3.64 -10.41
N ASP A 47 -9.29 -3.88 -11.53
CA ASP A 47 -9.67 -4.92 -12.50
C ASP A 47 -9.52 -6.34 -11.90
N SER A 48 -8.41 -6.59 -11.21
CA SER A 48 -8.11 -7.89 -10.58
C SER A 48 -9.03 -8.21 -9.40
N ALA A 49 -9.49 -7.19 -8.68
CA ALA A 49 -10.36 -7.33 -7.52
C ALA A 49 -11.75 -7.86 -7.90
N GLY A 50 -12.17 -7.77 -9.17
CA GLY A 50 -13.35 -8.49 -9.68
C GLY A 50 -14.67 -8.21 -8.93
N GLY A 51 -14.77 -7.07 -8.24
CA GLY A 51 -15.94 -6.72 -7.41
C GLY A 51 -15.83 -7.08 -5.92
N GLU A 52 -14.66 -7.53 -5.45
CA GLU A 52 -14.36 -7.63 -4.02
C GLU A 52 -14.64 -6.31 -3.29
N ALA A 53 -15.29 -6.39 -2.13
CA ALA A 53 -15.65 -5.21 -1.35
C ALA A 53 -14.43 -4.53 -0.71
N GLU A 54 -13.37 -5.30 -0.42
CA GLU A 54 -12.15 -4.85 0.24
C GLU A 54 -10.93 -5.63 -0.27
N GLY A 55 -9.77 -4.97 -0.30
CA GLY A 55 -8.49 -5.58 -0.65
C GLY A 55 -7.34 -4.94 0.13
N LEU A 56 -6.33 -5.75 0.47
CA LEU A 56 -5.09 -5.30 1.08
C LEU A 56 -3.94 -5.41 0.07
N VAL A 57 -3.38 -4.27 -0.30
CA VAL A 57 -2.18 -4.20 -1.15
C VAL A 57 -0.99 -3.80 -0.30
N VAL A 58 0.08 -4.59 -0.41
CA VAL A 58 1.32 -4.34 0.32
C VAL A 58 2.38 -3.79 -0.64
N LEU A 59 2.67 -2.49 -0.50
CA LEU A 59 3.59 -1.74 -1.36
C LEU A 59 4.96 -1.61 -0.68
N GLU A 60 5.89 -2.46 -1.08
CA GLU A 60 7.16 -2.68 -0.38
C GLU A 60 8.31 -1.82 -0.93
N ASP A 61 7.98 -1.05 -1.97
CA ASP A 61 8.89 -0.26 -2.77
C ASP A 61 9.72 0.75 -1.98
N LEU A 62 9.20 1.21 -0.84
CA LEU A 62 9.85 2.20 0.01
C LEU A 62 10.68 1.58 1.15
N ARG A 63 10.55 0.27 1.42
CA ARG A 63 11.24 -0.35 2.57
C ARG A 63 12.75 -0.41 2.41
N TYR A 64 13.23 -0.54 1.17
CA TYR A 64 14.65 -0.76 0.89
C TYR A 64 15.43 0.52 0.56
N VAL A 65 14.76 1.61 0.17
CA VAL A 65 15.44 2.82 -0.33
C VAL A 65 16.06 3.66 0.79
N TRP A 66 15.59 3.51 2.03
CA TRP A 66 16.22 4.18 3.18
C TRP A 66 17.58 3.58 3.56
N ALA A 67 17.84 2.32 3.19
CA ALA A 67 19.06 1.62 3.61
C ALA A 67 20.34 2.19 2.97
N ASP A 68 20.24 2.74 1.75
CA ASP A 68 21.39 3.22 0.98
C ASP A 68 21.67 4.72 1.16
N GLY A 69 20.81 5.45 1.89
CA GLY A 69 20.96 6.89 2.15
C GLY A 69 20.77 7.79 0.91
N ASP A 70 20.36 7.23 -0.22
CA ASP A 70 20.09 7.97 -1.45
C ASP A 70 18.71 8.65 -1.40
N ILE A 71 18.72 9.92 -0.99
CA ILE A 71 17.53 10.76 -0.92
C ILE A 71 16.91 10.95 -2.31
N ALA A 72 17.71 11.01 -3.38
CA ALA A 72 17.18 11.23 -4.72
C ALA A 72 16.40 10.00 -5.22
N ALA A 73 16.99 8.81 -5.06
CA ALA A 73 16.30 7.55 -5.35
C ALA A 73 15.04 7.38 -4.49
N TRP A 74 15.08 7.81 -3.22
CA TRP A 74 13.91 7.79 -2.35
C TRP A 74 12.79 8.72 -2.85
N VAL A 75 13.13 9.94 -3.26
CA VAL A 75 12.16 10.89 -3.82
C VAL A 75 11.55 10.34 -5.11
N GLU A 76 12.37 9.83 -6.03
CA GLU A 76 11.91 9.24 -7.29
C GLU A 76 10.94 8.07 -7.04
N ARG A 77 11.26 7.22 -6.07
CA ARG A 77 10.40 6.10 -5.68
C ARG A 77 9.05 6.55 -5.12
N ILE A 78 9.05 7.59 -4.28
CA ILE A 78 7.83 8.20 -3.75
C ILE A 78 6.99 8.79 -4.90
N GLU A 79 7.62 9.46 -5.86
CA GLU A 79 6.94 10.05 -7.01
C GLU A 79 6.32 8.99 -7.92
N HIS A 80 7.05 7.90 -8.17
CA HIS A 80 6.52 6.75 -8.89
C HIS A 80 5.31 6.14 -8.18
N LEU A 81 5.40 5.91 -6.87
CA LEU A 81 4.32 5.34 -6.07
C LEU A 81 3.07 6.25 -6.07
N GLU A 82 3.26 7.56 -5.94
CA GLU A 82 2.19 8.55 -6.05
C GLU A 82 1.48 8.45 -7.42
N ALA A 83 2.25 8.40 -8.51
CA ALA A 83 1.71 8.35 -9.87
C ALA A 83 1.05 7.00 -10.23
N ALA A 84 1.56 5.90 -9.69
CA ALA A 84 1.06 4.55 -9.95
C ALA A 84 -0.17 4.19 -9.10
N TRP A 85 -0.23 4.68 -7.87
CA TRP A 85 -1.25 4.27 -6.90
C TRP A 85 -2.13 5.42 -6.40
N PHE A 86 -1.55 6.40 -5.72
CA PHE A 86 -2.34 7.35 -4.92
C PHE A 86 -3.10 8.38 -5.76
N VAL A 87 -2.63 8.74 -6.96
CA VAL A 87 -3.39 9.57 -7.91
C VAL A 87 -4.70 8.88 -8.32
N ALA A 88 -4.67 7.58 -8.62
CA ALA A 88 -5.86 6.81 -8.98
C ALA A 88 -6.81 6.67 -7.79
N CYS A 89 -6.31 6.26 -6.61
CA CYS A 89 -7.12 6.16 -5.40
C CYS A 89 -7.82 7.48 -5.05
N ARG A 90 -7.13 8.61 -5.23
CA ARG A 90 -7.71 9.96 -5.02
C ARG A 90 -8.87 10.23 -5.96
N ARG A 91 -8.69 9.94 -7.25
CA ARG A 91 -9.75 10.10 -8.26
C ARG A 91 -10.95 9.19 -7.94
N TRP A 92 -10.71 7.97 -7.49
CA TRP A 92 -11.78 7.04 -7.13
C TRP A 92 -12.55 7.46 -5.89
N LEU A 93 -11.85 7.98 -4.87
CA LEU A 93 -12.50 8.56 -3.68
C LEU A 93 -13.39 9.74 -4.05
N GLN A 94 -12.90 10.63 -4.90
CA GLN A 94 -13.68 11.79 -5.39
C GLN A 94 -14.87 11.39 -6.29
N ALA A 95 -14.73 10.29 -7.04
CA ALA A 95 -15.78 9.76 -7.91
C ALA A 95 -16.73 8.79 -7.19
N GLY A 96 -16.55 8.53 -5.89
CA GLY A 96 -17.32 7.55 -5.13
C GLY A 96 -17.10 6.08 -5.54
N LYS A 97 -16.07 5.79 -6.35
CA LYS A 97 -15.68 4.42 -6.75
C LYS A 97 -14.92 3.68 -5.65
N LEU A 98 -14.27 4.42 -4.76
CA LEU A 98 -13.64 3.91 -3.55
C LEU A 98 -14.24 4.64 -2.37
N ALA A 99 -14.81 3.93 -1.40
CA ALA A 99 -15.41 4.58 -0.24
C ALA A 99 -14.36 5.02 0.78
N ILE A 100 -13.36 4.16 1.04
CA ILE A 100 -12.35 4.34 2.07
C ILE A 100 -11.00 3.83 1.56
N LEU A 101 -9.95 4.61 1.78
CA LEU A 101 -8.56 4.16 1.67
C LEU A 101 -7.92 4.17 3.07
N ARG A 102 -7.39 3.02 3.51
CA ARG A 102 -6.64 2.92 4.76
C ARG A 102 -5.15 2.74 4.47
N LEU A 103 -4.33 3.63 5.02
CA LEU A 103 -2.88 3.63 4.86
C LEU A 103 -2.20 3.07 6.11
N HIS A 104 -1.28 2.14 5.91
CA HIS A 104 -0.49 1.48 6.95
C HIS A 104 1.00 1.68 6.67
N PRO A 105 1.62 2.80 7.09
CA PRO A 105 3.02 3.10 6.79
C PRO A 105 4.04 2.37 7.68
N GLY A 106 3.63 1.32 8.41
CA GLY A 106 4.54 0.53 9.26
C GLY A 106 4.98 1.18 10.57
N ASN A 107 4.49 2.38 10.90
CA ASN A 107 4.83 3.09 12.16
C ASN A 107 3.84 2.81 13.31
N GLY A 108 3.09 1.70 13.24
CA GLY A 108 2.05 1.35 14.22
C GLY A 108 0.78 2.19 14.14
N ARG A 109 0.70 3.17 13.24
CA ARG A 109 -0.50 4.00 13.02
C ARG A 109 -1.20 3.58 11.72
N SER A 110 -2.50 3.82 11.67
CA SER A 110 -3.30 3.73 10.46
C SER A 110 -3.96 5.07 10.18
N TYR A 111 -4.03 5.43 8.90
CA TYR A 111 -4.66 6.67 8.46
C TYR A 111 -5.81 6.33 7.52
N THR A 112 -7.00 6.85 7.83
CA THR A 112 -8.18 6.63 7.01
C THR A 112 -8.44 7.87 6.15
N VAL A 113 -8.59 7.66 4.85
CA VAL A 113 -8.82 8.70 3.85
C VAL A 113 -10.16 8.42 3.19
N THR A 114 -11.02 9.43 3.20
CA THR A 114 -12.35 9.43 2.57
C THR A 114 -12.40 10.53 1.49
N GLU A 115 -13.52 10.65 0.78
CA GLU A 115 -13.76 11.73 -0.19
C GLU A 115 -13.44 13.14 0.36
N THR A 116 -13.77 13.41 1.62
CA THR A 116 -13.61 14.73 2.25
C THR A 116 -12.19 15.02 2.74
N ALA A 117 -11.28 14.05 2.65
CA ALA A 117 -9.90 14.24 3.08
C ALA A 117 -9.21 15.31 2.23
N ARG A 118 -8.54 16.27 2.86
CA ARG A 118 -7.94 17.42 2.15
C ARG A 118 -6.61 17.11 1.42
N TRP A 119 -6.17 15.86 1.31
CA TRP A 119 -4.91 15.40 0.67
C TRP A 119 -3.66 16.26 0.97
N ARG A 120 -3.67 17.01 2.09
CA ARG A 120 -2.64 18.01 2.40
C ARG A 120 -1.28 17.39 2.70
N PHE A 121 -1.26 16.10 3.05
CA PHE A 121 -0.07 15.34 3.37
C PHE A 121 0.77 14.96 2.13
N TRP A 122 0.18 14.98 0.94
CA TRP A 122 0.87 14.73 -0.34
C TRP A 122 1.27 16.00 -1.09
N ARG A 123 1.03 17.18 -0.50
CA ARG A 123 1.50 18.42 -1.13
C ARG A 123 3.01 18.46 -0.96
N ARG A 124 3.75 18.44 -2.08
CA ARG A 124 5.20 18.68 -2.09
C ARG A 124 5.53 19.80 -1.10
N PRO A 125 6.50 19.62 -0.19
CA PRO A 125 7.01 20.75 0.57
C PRO A 125 7.45 21.79 -0.45
N ARG A 126 6.79 22.95 -0.45
CA ARG A 126 7.27 24.07 -1.26
C ARG A 126 8.67 24.37 -0.76
N PRO A 127 9.67 24.55 -1.65
CA PRO A 127 10.97 25.01 -1.21
C PRO A 127 10.77 26.27 -0.37
N LEU A 128 11.42 26.32 0.79
CA LEU A 128 11.53 27.53 1.62
C LEU A 128 12.45 28.53 0.90
N VAL A 129 12.08 28.96 -0.29
CA VAL A 129 12.71 30.07 -1.00
C VAL A 129 11.64 31.14 -1.13
N GLY A 130 11.66 32.09 -0.20
CA GLY A 130 10.66 33.15 -0.18
C GLY A 130 10.43 33.88 1.13
N PHE A 131 11.26 33.69 2.16
CA PHE A 131 11.35 34.67 3.24
C PHE A 131 12.82 34.86 3.64
N LEU A 132 13.28 36.09 3.38
CA LEU A 132 14.62 36.69 3.59
C LEU A 132 15.55 36.63 2.37
#